data_AF-C1A9J2-F1
#
_entry.id   AF-C1A9J2-F1
#
_cell.length_a   1.000
_cell.length_b   1.000
_cell.length_c   1.000
_cell.angle_alpha   90.00
_cell.angle_beta   90.00
_cell.angle_gamma   90.00
#
_symmetry.space_group_name_H-M   'P 1'
#
loop_
_entity.id
_entity.type
_entity.pdbx_description
1 polymer ?
#
loop_
_entity_poly.entity_id
_entity_poly.type
_entity_poly.pdbx_seq_one_letter_code
_entity_poly.pdbx_strand_id
1 'polypeptide(L)'
;MSPPRRSSNRRADDDAQVFAPTQLDLFPVTPVVDVLDARSIVGPRTGVEHLVRVRLRPNDAPHLVFHDRHGWYCEAHGPGCRAVMLAQHEVR
;
A
#
# COMPACT_ATOMS: atom_id res chain seq x y z
N MET A 1 19.85 -47.82 -36.69
CA MET A 1 19.74 -46.35 -36.50
C MET A 1 18.28 -45.97 -36.26
N SER A 2 18.07 -45.06 -35.30
CA SER A 2 16.86 -44.26 -34.98
C SER A 2 15.68 -44.91 -34.21
N PRO A 3 15.49 -44.57 -32.91
CA PRO A 3 14.22 -44.68 -32.17
C PRO A 3 13.50 -43.29 -32.19
N PRO A 4 12.47 -42.95 -31.37
CA PRO A 4 11.48 -43.69 -30.56
C PRO A 4 10.02 -43.19 -30.82
N ARG A 5 8.99 -43.79 -30.19
CA ARG A 5 7.85 -43.01 -29.62
C ARG A 5 7.37 -43.63 -28.31
N ARG A 6 7.74 -42.97 -27.22
CA ARG A 6 7.29 -43.20 -25.84
C ARG A 6 5.98 -42.45 -25.67
N SER A 7 4.84 -43.14 -25.66
CA SER A 7 3.56 -42.54 -25.28
C SER A 7 3.39 -42.68 -23.77
N SER A 8 3.84 -41.66 -23.03
CA SER A 8 3.60 -41.55 -21.59
C SER A 8 2.27 -40.85 -21.37
N ASN A 9 1.20 -41.61 -21.13
CA ASN A 9 -0.02 -41.07 -20.51
C ASN A 9 0.32 -40.74 -19.05
N ARG A 10 0.76 -39.49 -18.83
CA ARG A 10 0.88 -38.91 -17.49
C ARG A 10 -0.54 -38.64 -16.99
N ARG A 11 -0.87 -39.26 -15.86
CA ARG A 11 -2.01 -38.87 -15.03
C ARG A 11 -1.77 -37.43 -14.58
N ALA A 12 -2.74 -36.56 -14.82
CA ALA A 12 -2.77 -35.21 -14.29
C ALA A 12 -4.24 -34.93 -13.95
N ASP A 13 -4.67 -35.47 -12.82
CA ASP A 13 -5.92 -35.07 -12.20
C ASP A 13 -5.58 -34.40 -10.86
N ASP A 14 -6.09 -33.18 -10.74
CA ASP A 14 -6.39 -32.46 -9.52
C ASP A 14 -5.22 -32.04 -8.61
N ASP A 15 -4.47 -31.03 -9.05
CA ASP A 15 -3.88 -30.06 -8.11
C ASP A 15 -5.03 -29.17 -7.63
N ALA A 16 -5.70 -29.63 -6.57
CA ALA A 16 -6.68 -28.85 -5.84
C ALA A 16 -5.98 -27.62 -5.27
N GLN A 17 -6.03 -26.51 -6.02
CA GLN A 17 -5.61 -25.20 -5.54
C GLN A 17 -6.36 -24.91 -4.24
N VAL A 18 -5.63 -25.00 -3.13
CA VAL A 18 -6.09 -24.56 -1.82
C VAL A 18 -6.23 -23.04 -1.90
N PHE A 19 -7.42 -22.57 -2.27
CA PHE A 19 -7.84 -21.20 -2.06
C PHE A 19 -7.87 -20.97 -0.55
N ALA A 20 -6.75 -20.51 0.01
CA ALA A 20 -6.72 -20.03 1.37
C ALA A 20 -7.75 -18.89 1.48
N PRO A 21 -8.72 -18.97 2.42
CA PRO A 21 -9.78 -17.98 2.49
C PRO A 21 -9.18 -16.62 2.84
N THR A 22 -9.57 -15.61 2.08
CA THR A 22 -9.32 -14.20 2.36
C THR A 22 -9.79 -13.90 3.78
N GLN A 23 -8.86 -13.44 4.63
CA GLN A 23 -9.12 -13.05 6.00
C GLN A 23 -10.40 -12.20 6.09
N LEU A 24 -11.40 -12.69 6.83
CA LEU A 24 -12.62 -11.94 7.13
C LEU A 24 -12.24 -10.80 8.09
N ASP A 25 -12.26 -9.56 7.62
CA ASP A 25 -12.11 -8.37 8.48
C ASP A 25 -13.36 -8.25 9.37
N LEU A 26 -13.37 -8.99 10.48
CA LEU A 26 -14.48 -9.08 11.42
C LEU A 26 -14.68 -7.79 12.26
N PHE A 27 -13.74 -6.85 12.18
CA PHE A 27 -13.77 -5.59 12.93
C PHE A 27 -13.30 -4.42 12.07
N PRO A 28 -13.86 -3.21 12.26
CA PRO A 28 -13.36 -2.01 11.59
C PRO A 28 -11.90 -1.78 11.97
N VAL A 29 -11.04 -1.69 10.97
CA VAL A 29 -9.64 -1.30 11.16
C VAL A 29 -9.57 0.22 11.23
N THR A 30 -9.09 0.73 12.36
CA THR A 30 -8.80 2.16 12.51
C THR A 30 -7.49 2.50 11.79
N PRO A 31 -7.47 3.48 10.86
CA PRO A 31 -6.24 3.95 10.24
C PRO A 31 -5.28 4.52 11.28
N VAL A 32 -3.97 4.33 11.06
CA VAL A 32 -2.92 4.97 11.85
C VAL A 32 -2.42 6.20 11.10
N VAL A 33 -2.33 7.33 11.78
CA VAL A 33 -1.86 8.61 11.22
C VAL A 33 -0.72 9.13 12.09
N ASP A 34 0.46 9.27 11.49
CA ASP A 34 1.64 9.81 12.15
C ASP A 34 2.04 11.14 11.50
N VAL A 35 2.04 12.23 12.27
CA VAL A 35 2.59 13.52 11.82
C VAL A 35 4.11 13.50 12.00
N LEU A 36 4.85 13.75 10.92
CA LEU A 36 6.30 13.70 10.87
C LEU A 36 6.88 15.11 10.74
N ASP A 37 8.10 15.30 11.25
CA ASP A 37 8.85 16.53 10.99
C ASP A 37 9.42 16.51 9.56
N ALA A 38 8.85 17.33 8.68
CA ALA A 38 9.26 17.43 7.29
C ALA A 38 10.74 17.85 7.13
N ARG A 39 11.29 18.67 8.03
CA ARG A 39 12.68 19.13 7.92
C ARG A 39 13.69 18.03 8.23
N SER A 40 13.37 17.16 9.19
CA SER A 40 14.22 15.99 9.48
C SER A 40 14.17 14.92 8.39
N ILE A 41 13.01 14.71 7.76
CA ILE A 41 12.82 13.63 6.77
C ILE A 41 13.19 14.05 5.35
N VAL A 42 12.71 15.22 4.90
CA VAL A 42 12.92 15.71 3.52
C VAL A 42 14.20 16.56 3.43
N GLY A 43 14.55 17.23 4.53
CA GLY A 43 15.76 18.04 4.66
C GLY A 43 15.49 19.50 5.04
N PRO A 44 16.53 20.21 5.52
CA PRO A 44 16.37 21.51 6.18
C PRO A 44 15.88 22.65 5.27
N ARG A 45 16.01 22.50 3.95
CA ARG A 45 15.56 23.50 2.95
C ARG A 45 14.26 23.11 2.25
N THR A 46 13.52 22.16 2.80
CA THR A 46 12.24 21.72 2.22
C THR A 46 11.20 22.83 2.21
N GLY A 47 10.38 22.87 1.16
CA GLY A 47 9.17 23.68 1.08
C GLY A 47 7.92 22.97 1.60
N VAL A 48 8.06 21.73 2.09
CA VAL A 48 6.97 20.94 2.67
C VAL A 48 6.65 21.47 4.06
N GLU A 49 5.41 21.89 4.25
CA GLU A 49 4.86 22.42 5.50
C GLU A 49 4.38 21.29 6.41
N HIS A 50 3.73 20.27 5.86
CA HIS A 50 3.30 19.08 6.59
C HIS A 50 3.73 17.81 5.87
N LEU A 51 4.25 16.86 6.64
CA LEU A 51 4.51 15.49 6.20
C LEU A 51 3.77 14.54 7.14
N VAL A 52 2.89 13.73 6.57
CA VAL A 52 2.05 12.80 7.34
C VAL A 52 2.17 11.41 6.74
N ARG A 53 2.41 10.42 7.59
CA ARG A 53 2.39 9.01 7.20
C ARG A 53 1.06 8.40 7.62
N VAL A 54 0.32 7.86 6.65
CA VAL A 54 -1.01 7.28 6.87
C VAL A 54 -0.99 5.81 6.50
N ARG A 55 -1.33 4.94 7.46
CA ARG A 55 -1.51 3.50 7.22
C ARG A 55 -3.00 3.17 7.30
N LEU A 56 -3.60 2.83 6.16
CA LEU A 56 -5.04 2.54 6.07
C LEU A 56 -5.41 1.15 6.64
N ARG A 57 -4.53 0.16 6.43
CA ARG A 57 -4.65 -1.19 7.00
C ARG A 57 -3.28 -1.65 7.52
N PRO A 58 -3.21 -2.58 8.51
CA PRO A 58 -1.96 -2.96 9.15
C PRO A 58 -0.88 -3.48 8.19
N ASN A 59 -1.31 -4.17 7.13
CA ASN A 59 -0.43 -4.81 6.15
C ASN A 59 -0.26 -4.00 4.86
N ASP A 60 -0.91 -2.84 4.75
CA ASP A 60 -0.77 -1.98 3.58
C ASP A 60 0.52 -1.16 3.67
N ALA A 61 1.12 -0.89 2.51
CA ALA A 61 2.18 0.10 2.42
C ALA A 61 1.64 1.47 2.91
N PRO A 62 2.39 2.18 3.76
CA PRO A 62 1.94 3.48 4.24
C PRO A 62 1.94 4.49 3.10
N HIS A 63 0.95 5.37 3.12
CA HIS A 63 0.88 6.54 2.27
C HIS A 63 1.68 7.66 2.92
N LEU A 64 2.69 8.17 2.22
CA LEU A 64 3.30 9.45 2.56
C LEU A 64 2.48 10.58 1.92
N VAL A 65 2.01 11.50 2.75
CA VAL A 65 1.19 12.64 2.37
C VAL A 65 1.96 13.92 2.67
N PHE A 66 2.02 14.78 1.67
CA PHE A 66 2.74 16.05 1.71
C PHE A 66 1.75 17.21 1.59
N HIS A 67 2.05 18.29 2.28
CA HIS A 67 1.46 19.61 2.06
C HIS A 67 2.59 20.60 1.78
N ASP A 68 2.53 21.23 0.62
CA ASP A 68 3.41 22.34 0.26
C ASP A 68 2.62 23.42 -0.49
N ARG A 69 3.31 24.39 -1.09
CA ARG A 69 2.70 25.49 -1.86
C ARG A 69 1.75 25.06 -2.98
N HIS A 70 1.83 23.81 -3.45
CA HIS A 70 0.97 23.24 -4.49
C HIS A 70 -0.27 22.53 -3.93
N GLY A 71 -0.39 22.44 -2.60
CA GLY A 71 -1.51 21.83 -1.89
C GLY A 71 -1.16 20.44 -1.36
N TRP A 72 -2.20 19.66 -1.08
CA TRP A 72 -2.09 18.34 -0.46
C TRP A 72 -2.03 17.21 -1.49
N TYR A 73 -1.10 16.27 -1.32
CA TYR A 73 -1.00 15.10 -2.19
C TYR A 73 -0.36 13.90 -1.49
N CYS A 74 -0.77 12.69 -1.87
CA CYS A 74 -0.07 11.46 -1.54
C CYS A 74 1.00 11.17 -2.61
N GLU A 75 2.19 10.71 -2.20
CA GLU A 75 3.29 10.34 -3.11
C GLU A 75 2.86 9.41 -4.24
N ALA A 76 2.08 8.37 -3.91
CA ALA A 76 1.74 7.31 -4.86
C ALA A 76 0.47 7.60 -5.70
N HIS A 77 -0.48 8.38 -5.17
CA HIS A 77 -1.83 8.50 -5.74
C HIS A 77 -2.27 9.94 -5.96
N GLY A 78 -1.43 10.93 -5.62
CA GLY A 78 -1.73 12.34 -5.79
C GLY A 78 -2.82 12.87 -4.84
N PRO A 79 -3.51 13.96 -5.21
CA PRO A 79 -4.45 14.68 -4.34
C PRO A 79 -5.75 13.93 -4.07
N GLY A 80 -6.18 13.03 -4.95
CA GLY A 80 -7.43 12.26 -4.79
C GLY A 80 -7.34 11.09 -3.80
N CYS A 81 -6.19 10.89 -3.16
CA CYS A 81 -5.98 9.76 -2.27
C CYS A 81 -6.79 9.89 -0.97
N ARG A 82 -7.44 8.81 -0.53
CA ARG A 82 -8.15 8.78 0.78
C ARG A 82 -7.25 9.19 1.95
N ALA A 83 -5.96 8.86 1.91
CA ALA A 83 -4.99 9.24 2.93
C ALA A 83 -4.84 10.76 3.07
N VAL A 84 -5.06 11.53 2.00
CA VAL A 84 -4.98 13.01 2.04
C VAL A 84 -6.06 13.59 2.96
N MET A 85 -7.29 13.08 2.87
CA MET A 85 -8.39 13.54 3.73
C MET A 85 -8.11 13.26 5.22
N LEU A 86 -7.54 12.10 5.52
CA LEU A 86 -7.17 11.73 6.88
C LEU A 86 -6.04 12.62 7.42
N ALA A 87 -5.02 12.87 6.60
CA ALA A 87 -3.92 13.77 6.97
C ALA A 87 -4.41 15.20 7.25
N GLN A 88 -5.29 15.75 6.40
CA GLN A 88 -5.87 17.08 6.59
C GLN A 88 -6.69 17.21 7.87
N HIS A 89 -7.39 16.14 8.27
CA HIS A 89 -8.16 16.13 9.50
C HIS A 89 -7.25 16.09 10.74
N GLU A 90 -6.12 15.39 10.68
CA GLU A 90 -5.20 15.23 11.80
C GLU A 90 -4.41 16.51 12.12
N VAL A 91 -4.02 17.27 11.10
CA VAL A 91 -3.21 18.49 11.28
C VAL A 91 -4.05 19.76 11.54
N ARG A 92 -5.37 19.61 11.66
CA ARG A 92 -6.32 20.72 11.69
C ARG A 92 -6.41 21.42 13.04
#